data_AF-A0A158BPH7-F1
#
_entry.id   AF-A0A158BPH7-F1
#
_cell.length_a   1.000
_cell.length_b   1.000
_cell.length_c   1.000
_cell.angle_alpha   90.00
_cell.angle_beta   90.00
_cell.angle_gamma   90.00
#
_symmetry.space_group_name_H-M   'P 1'
#
loop_
_entity.id
_entity.type
_entity.pdbx_description
1 polymer ?
#
loop_
_entity_poly.entity_id
_entity_poly.type
_entity_poly.pdbx_seq_one_letter_code
_entity_poly.pdbx_strand_id
1 'polypeptide(L)'
;MMGKAPRVPQNLDEPTSLAHAQPFEYVPSNMGEDMQTAWLPSTGGPPNSWLENPSGKQQWRYYDENGDAAVDIDFGHDHGFGAPHSRNWENGRRDKGNPVSIF
;
A
#
# COMPACT_ATOMS: atom_id res chain seq x y z
N MET A 1 -42.07 -12.73 43.48
CA MET A 1 -41.84 -13.42 42.20
C MET A 1 -41.53 -12.40 41.13
N MET A 2 -40.27 -12.18 40.78
CA MET A 2 -39.85 -11.67 39.46
C MET A 2 -38.49 -12.30 39.14
N GLY A 3 -38.41 -13.01 38.01
CA GLY A 3 -37.29 -13.87 37.63
C GLY A 3 -36.03 -13.09 37.23
N LYS A 4 -34.87 -13.64 37.57
CA LYS A 4 -33.58 -13.24 36.98
C LYS A 4 -33.45 -13.90 35.61
N ALA A 5 -33.20 -13.09 34.57
CA ALA A 5 -32.85 -13.60 33.25
C ALA A 5 -31.51 -14.38 33.32
N PRO A 6 -31.36 -15.50 32.58
CA PRO A 6 -30.09 -16.21 32.50
C PRO A 6 -29.08 -15.38 31.70
N ARG A 7 -27.91 -15.14 32.29
CA ARG A 7 -26.75 -14.55 31.61
C ARG A 7 -26.15 -15.65 30.72
N VAL A 8 -26.26 -15.48 29.41
CA VAL A 8 -25.54 -16.30 28.43
C VAL A 8 -24.04 -16.03 28.60
N PRO A 9 -23.19 -17.05 28.87
CA PRO A 9 -21.76 -16.89 28.70
C PRO A 9 -21.49 -16.75 27.21
N GLN A 10 -21.04 -15.57 26.79
CA GLN A 10 -20.39 -15.41 25.49
C GLN A 10 -19.08 -16.19 25.59
N ASN A 11 -18.92 -17.24 24.79
CA ASN A 11 -17.65 -17.94 24.63
C ASN A 11 -16.63 -16.95 24.03
N LEU A 12 -15.93 -16.27 24.94
CA LEU A 12 -14.74 -15.50 24.65
C LEU A 12 -13.57 -16.49 24.52
N ASP A 13 -12.95 -16.45 23.35
CA ASP A 13 -11.52 -16.65 23.16
C ASP A 13 -10.96 -18.03 23.49
N GLU A 14 -11.25 -19.01 22.63
CA GLU A 14 -10.32 -20.14 22.44
C GLU A 14 -9.03 -19.58 21.81
N PRO A 15 -7.86 -19.63 22.48
CA PRO A 15 -6.61 -19.24 21.85
C PRO A 15 -6.36 -20.20 20.68
N THR A 16 -6.28 -19.68 19.46
CA THR A 16 -5.88 -20.50 18.32
C THR A 16 -4.50 -21.08 18.62
N SER A 17 -4.46 -22.38 18.86
CA SER A 17 -3.23 -23.08 19.22
C SER A 17 -2.24 -23.00 18.05
N LEU A 18 -1.08 -22.40 18.31
CA LEU A 18 0.04 -22.37 17.36
C LEU A 18 0.72 -23.74 17.21
N ALA A 19 0.21 -24.79 17.86
CA ALA A 19 0.78 -26.13 17.80
C ALA A 19 0.81 -26.73 16.37
N HIS A 20 0.04 -26.17 15.43
CA HIS A 20 0.04 -26.56 14.02
C HIS A 20 0.61 -25.48 13.08
N ALA A 21 1.17 -24.39 13.63
CA ALA A 21 1.82 -23.38 12.81
C ALA A 21 2.99 -24.03 12.05
N GLN A 22 2.97 -23.92 10.73
CA GLN A 22 4.11 -24.37 9.92
C GLN A 22 5.29 -23.44 10.20
N PRO A 23 6.52 -23.97 10.40
CA PRO A 23 7.70 -23.13 10.47
C PRO A 23 7.83 -22.37 9.16
N PHE A 24 7.91 -21.05 9.24
CA PHE A 24 8.33 -20.24 8.12
C PHE A 24 9.84 -20.17 8.14
N GLU A 25 10.46 -20.29 6.97
CA GLU A 25 11.88 -20.02 6.84
C GLU A 25 12.08 -18.50 6.88
N TYR A 26 13.04 -18.03 7.66
CA TYR A 26 13.48 -16.65 7.56
C TYR A 26 14.16 -16.49 6.21
N VAL A 27 13.40 -15.99 5.24
CA VAL A 27 13.97 -15.42 4.04
C VAL A 27 14.39 -14.01 4.44
N PRO A 28 15.70 -13.65 4.38
CA PRO A 28 16.10 -12.27 4.48
C PRO A 28 15.29 -11.55 3.42
N SER A 29 14.40 -10.70 3.87
CA SER A 29 13.63 -9.92 2.95
C SER A 29 14.64 -9.09 2.18
N ASN A 30 14.84 -9.37 0.89
CA ASN A 30 15.24 -8.35 -0.06
C ASN A 30 14.05 -7.37 -0.17
N MET A 31 13.62 -6.80 0.95
CA MET A 31 13.08 -5.46 0.92
C MET A 31 14.35 -4.65 0.71
N GLY A 32 14.67 -4.40 -0.56
CA GLY A 32 15.32 -3.15 -0.84
C GLY A 32 14.51 -2.05 -0.12
N GLU A 33 15.17 -0.96 0.22
CA GLU A 33 14.59 0.15 0.97
C GLU A 33 13.30 0.75 0.34
N ASP A 34 12.93 0.27 -0.84
CA ASP A 34 11.64 0.24 -1.53
C ASP A 34 10.52 -0.56 -0.82
N MET A 35 10.42 -0.47 0.52
CA MET A 35 9.16 -0.79 1.23
C MET A 35 8.02 -0.08 0.50
N GLN A 36 7.20 -0.87 -0.20
CA GLN A 36 6.15 -0.53 -1.16
C GLN A 36 5.49 0.85 -0.91
N THR A 37 6.19 1.92 -1.30
CA THR A 37 5.77 3.29 -0.95
C THR A 37 4.57 3.69 -1.80
N ALA A 38 4.47 3.08 -2.97
CA ALA A 38 3.37 3.21 -3.90
C ALA A 38 2.84 1.81 -4.23
N TRP A 39 1.52 1.65 -4.07
CA TRP A 39 0.84 0.36 -4.03
C TRP A 39 0.60 -0.27 -5.41
N LEU A 40 1.05 0.42 -6.46
CA LEU A 40 1.15 -0.12 -7.80
C LEU A 40 2.54 -0.74 -8.00
N PRO A 41 2.69 -1.82 -8.79
CA PRO A 41 3.99 -2.37 -9.15
C PRO A 41 4.87 -1.32 -9.82
N SER A 42 6.18 -1.32 -9.52
CA SER A 42 7.14 -0.41 -10.16
C SER A 42 7.50 -0.82 -11.59
N THR A 43 7.17 -2.04 -12.01
CA THR A 43 7.41 -2.57 -13.35
C THR A 43 6.21 -3.40 -13.83
N GLY A 44 6.12 -3.65 -15.14
CA GLY A 44 5.06 -4.45 -15.74
C GLY A 44 3.69 -3.78 -15.80
N GLY A 45 3.65 -2.44 -15.71
CA GLY A 45 2.43 -1.68 -15.97
C GLY A 45 2.10 -1.58 -17.46
N PRO A 46 0.91 -1.05 -17.82
CA PRO A 46 0.56 -0.78 -19.20
C PRO A 46 1.51 0.27 -19.80
N PRO A 47 2.25 -0.02 -20.88
CA PRO A 47 3.22 0.92 -21.44
C PRO A 47 2.60 2.25 -21.87
N ASN A 48 3.35 3.34 -21.67
CA ASN A 48 2.98 4.72 -22.05
C ASN A 48 1.59 5.14 -21.58
N SER A 49 1.20 4.74 -20.37
CA SER A 49 -0.17 4.88 -19.88
C SER A 49 -0.24 5.34 -18.43
N TRP A 50 -1.30 6.08 -18.12
CA TRP A 50 -1.70 6.39 -16.74
C TRP A 50 -2.57 5.27 -16.19
N LEU A 51 -2.31 4.91 -14.93
CA LEU A 51 -3.11 3.97 -14.15
C LEU A 51 -3.54 4.63 -12.84
N GLU A 52 -4.85 4.63 -12.59
CA GLU A 52 -5.39 5.00 -11.29
C GLU A 52 -5.31 3.81 -10.33
N ASN A 53 -4.88 4.07 -9.10
CA ASN A 53 -4.72 3.04 -8.10
C ASN A 53 -6.08 2.52 -7.58
N PRO A 54 -6.43 1.22 -7.76
CA PRO A 54 -7.72 0.70 -7.34
C PRO A 54 -7.82 0.38 -5.84
N SER A 55 -6.72 0.47 -5.08
CA SER A 55 -6.66 0.05 -3.67
C SER A 55 -7.24 1.07 -2.67
N GLY A 56 -7.91 2.12 -3.16
CA GLY A 56 -8.44 3.21 -2.33
C GLY A 56 -7.41 4.26 -1.93
N LYS A 57 -6.14 4.08 -2.31
CA LYS A 57 -5.14 5.16 -2.29
C LYS A 57 -5.41 6.12 -3.44
N GLN A 58 -5.48 7.41 -3.13
CA GLN A 58 -5.65 8.46 -4.12
C GLN A 58 -4.28 8.73 -4.79
N GLN A 59 -3.97 7.93 -5.79
CA GLN A 59 -2.71 7.98 -6.55
C GLN A 59 -2.97 7.65 -8.02
N TRP A 60 -2.36 8.40 -8.92
CA TRP A 60 -2.17 8.01 -10.32
C TRP A 60 -0.70 7.69 -10.60
N ARG A 61 -0.43 6.69 -11.44
CA ARG A 61 0.92 6.35 -11.91
C ARG A 61 1.00 6.39 -13.41
N TYR A 62 2.00 7.06 -13.95
CA TYR A 62 2.43 6.91 -15.33
C TYR A 62 3.50 5.82 -15.44
N TYR A 63 3.30 4.92 -16.39
CA TYR A 63 4.29 3.93 -16.82
C TYR A 63 4.91 4.34 -18.15
N ASP A 64 6.24 4.18 -18.28
CA ASP A 64 6.97 4.47 -19.51
C ASP A 64 6.75 3.40 -20.60
N GLU A 65 7.52 3.49 -21.68
CA GLU A 65 7.43 2.56 -22.82
C GLU A 65 7.79 1.10 -22.48
N ASN A 66 8.54 0.87 -21.41
CA ASN A 66 8.93 -0.45 -20.95
C ASN A 66 7.95 -1.01 -19.91
N GLY A 67 6.95 -0.21 -19.49
CA GLY A 67 6.05 -0.55 -18.41
C GLY A 67 6.67 -0.33 -17.04
N ASP A 68 7.73 0.47 -16.94
CA ASP A 68 8.35 0.86 -15.68
C ASP A 68 7.70 2.14 -15.15
N ALA A 69 7.54 2.23 -13.83
CA ALA A 69 6.99 3.40 -13.18
C ALA A 69 7.91 4.59 -13.47
N ALA A 70 7.30 5.70 -13.91
CA ALA A 70 8.02 6.92 -14.25
C ALA A 70 7.61 8.10 -13.36
N VAL A 71 6.30 8.25 -13.10
CA VAL A 71 5.76 9.33 -12.27
C VAL A 71 4.57 8.82 -11.46
N ASP A 72 4.51 9.18 -10.18
CA ASP A 72 3.27 9.15 -9.41
C ASP A 72 2.74 10.57 -9.20
N ILE A 73 1.42 10.71 -9.18
CA ILE A 73 0.70 11.87 -8.64
C ILE A 73 -0.09 11.38 -7.45
N ASP A 74 0.31 11.80 -6.25
CA ASP A 74 -0.34 11.47 -5.00
C ASP A 74 -1.32 12.60 -4.63
N PHE A 75 -2.59 12.27 -4.48
CA PHE A 75 -3.65 13.20 -4.07
C PHE A 75 -4.04 13.03 -2.59
N GLY A 76 -3.45 12.04 -1.93
CA GLY A 76 -3.71 11.70 -0.54
C GLY A 76 -2.99 12.62 0.46
N HIS A 77 -2.49 12.03 1.54
CA HIS A 77 -1.90 12.76 2.66
C HIS A 77 -0.67 13.59 2.22
N ASP A 78 -0.58 14.83 2.69
CA ASP A 78 0.54 15.72 2.43
C ASP A 78 1.80 15.24 3.19
N HIS A 79 2.91 15.06 2.45
CA HIS A 79 4.22 14.68 2.98
C HIS A 79 5.20 15.86 3.06
N GLY A 80 4.69 17.11 3.07
CA GLY A 80 5.45 18.35 3.05
C GLY A 80 5.60 19.00 1.68
N PHE A 81 4.83 18.52 0.69
CA PHE A 81 4.90 18.95 -0.72
C PHE A 81 3.53 19.42 -1.25
N GLY A 82 2.50 19.41 -0.42
CA GLY A 82 1.12 19.68 -0.80
C GLY A 82 0.34 18.43 -1.17
N ALA A 83 -0.97 18.62 -1.36
CA ALA A 83 -1.88 17.63 -1.93
C ALA A 83 -2.63 18.32 -3.08
N PRO A 84 -2.34 17.97 -4.34
CA PRO A 84 -1.48 16.87 -4.78
C PRO A 84 0.03 17.18 -4.74
N HIS A 85 0.86 16.13 -4.77
CA HIS A 85 2.31 16.20 -5.03
C HIS A 85 2.74 15.09 -6.00
N SER A 86 3.84 15.31 -6.73
CA SER A 86 4.40 14.32 -7.65
C SER A 86 5.59 13.58 -7.07
N ARG A 87 5.86 12.38 -7.59
CA ARG A 87 7.04 11.57 -7.27
C ARG A 87 7.63 10.99 -8.55
N ASN A 88 8.84 11.37 -8.91
CA ASN A 88 9.52 10.80 -10.07
C ASN A 88 10.20 9.49 -9.70
N TRP A 89 10.32 8.62 -10.70
CA TRP A 89 11.06 7.36 -10.61
C TRP A 89 12.28 7.42 -11.52
N GLU A 90 13.44 7.03 -10.99
CA GLU A 90 14.68 6.91 -11.75
C GLU A 90 15.40 5.65 -11.31
N ASN A 91 15.71 4.76 -12.26
CA ASN A 91 16.38 3.47 -12.01
C ASN A 91 15.70 2.66 -10.88
N GLY A 92 14.37 2.59 -10.90
CA GLY A 92 13.57 1.87 -9.90
C GLY A 92 13.47 2.56 -8.54
N ARG A 93 14.04 3.76 -8.36
CA ARG A 93 13.97 4.53 -7.13
C ARG A 93 13.00 5.70 -7.25
N ARG A 94 12.10 5.80 -6.29
CA ARG A 94 11.15 6.90 -6.14
C ARG A 94 11.80 8.05 -5.37
N ASP A 95 11.67 9.28 -5.86
CA ASP A 95 12.16 10.47 -5.16
C ASP A 95 11.34 10.77 -3.88
N LYS A 96 11.51 11.95 -3.26
CA LYS A 96 10.79 12.33 -2.03
C LYS A 96 9.44 13.01 -2.26
N GLY A 97 9.28 13.74 -3.36
CA GLY A 97 8.12 14.61 -3.56
C GLY A 97 8.49 15.93 -4.20
N ASN A 98 7.66 16.40 -5.12
CA ASN A 98 7.70 17.76 -5.64
C ASN A 98 6.28 18.35 -5.61
N PRO A 99 6.11 19.63 -5.22
CA PRO A 99 4.81 20.27 -5.27
C PRO A 99 4.31 20.35 -6.71
N VAL A 100 3.05 20.00 -6.93
CA VAL A 100 2.39 20.17 -8.23
C VAL A 100 1.01 20.77 -8.06
N SER A 101 0.52 21.43 -9.10
CA SER A 101 -0.85 21.91 -9.18
C SER A 101 -1.49 21.33 -10.43
N ILE A 102 -2.72 20.85 -10.26
CA ILE A 102 -3.49 20.13 -11.28
C ILE A 102 -4.91 20.62 -11.09
N PHE A 103 -5.31 21.55 -11.95
CA PHE A 103 -6.61 22.24 -12.09
C PHE A 103 -7.36 22.62 -10.80
#